data_AF-A0A2D9LML1-F1
#
_entry.id   AF-A0A2D9LML1-F1
#
_cell.length_a   1.000
_cell.length_b   1.000
_cell.length_c   1.000
_cell.angle_alpha   90.00
_cell.angle_beta   90.00
_cell.angle_gamma   90.00
#
_symmetry.space_group_name_H-M   'P 1'
#
loop_
_entity.id
_entity.type
_entity.pdbx_description
1 polymer ?
#
loop_
_entity_poly.entity_id
_entity_poly.type
_entity_poly.pdbx_seq_one_letter_code
_entity_poly.pdbx_strand_id
1 'polypeptide(L)'
;MPANVGDNQPKFDKDKYATSLKRLDGIFRDISKSVNEISKSRCPYKNAQDRCTAKFGCRNQDVKVSPGELYICIGSDDLDYRDAWESETPIS
;
A
#
# COMPACT_ATOMS: atom_id res chain seq x y z
N MET A 1 -15.82 42.53 -27.82
CA MET A 1 -16.10 42.15 -26.42
C MET A 1 -16.62 40.73 -26.44
N PRO A 2 -15.85 39.69 -26.03
CA PRO A 2 -16.40 38.35 -25.94
C PRO A 2 -17.13 38.13 -24.61
N ALA A 3 -18.16 37.30 -24.70
CA ALA A 3 -19.25 37.12 -23.76
C ALA A 3 -18.92 36.29 -22.51
N ASN A 4 -19.75 36.50 -21.49
CA ASN A 4 -19.83 35.85 -20.18
C ASN A 4 -19.48 34.35 -20.18
N VAL A 5 -18.45 33.99 -19.41
CA VAL A 5 -18.25 32.63 -18.91
C VAL A 5 -19.40 32.33 -17.96
N GLY A 6 -20.36 31.53 -18.44
CA GLY A 6 -21.48 31.08 -17.63
C GLY A 6 -20.98 30.29 -16.42
N ASP A 7 -21.42 30.70 -15.24
CA ASP A 7 -21.27 30.00 -13.96
C ASP A 7 -21.98 28.64 -14.01
N ASN A 8 -21.36 27.64 -14.64
CA ASN A 8 -21.68 26.24 -14.39
C ASN A 8 -20.65 25.67 -13.40
N GLN A 9 -20.62 26.25 -12.19
CA GLN A 9 -19.97 25.61 -11.06
C GLN A 9 -20.85 24.42 -10.64
N PRO A 10 -20.36 23.17 -10.66
CA PRO A 10 -21.14 22.03 -10.18
C PRO A 10 -21.57 22.31 -8.73
N LYS A 11 -22.87 22.21 -8.45
CA LYS A 11 -23.44 22.44 -7.11
C LYS A 11 -22.77 21.50 -6.12
N PHE A 12 -21.89 22.04 -5.28
CA PHE A 12 -21.14 21.27 -4.28
C PHE A 12 -22.09 20.76 -3.19
N ASP A 13 -22.20 19.43 -3.09
CA ASP A 13 -22.97 18.76 -2.05
C ASP A 13 -22.05 18.41 -0.88
N LYS A 14 -22.16 19.20 0.19
CA LYS A 14 -21.34 19.06 1.40
C LYS A 14 -21.53 17.70 2.08
N ASP A 15 -22.75 17.15 2.06
CA ASP A 15 -23.07 15.91 2.75
C ASP A 15 -22.52 14.71 1.99
N LYS A 16 -22.62 14.72 0.66
CA LYS A 16 -21.96 13.72 -0.19
C LYS A 16 -20.44 13.77 -0.04
N TYR A 17 -19.85 14.96 0.02
CA TYR A 17 -18.41 15.11 0.23
C TYR A 17 -17.97 14.55 1.59
N ALA A 18 -18.67 14.91 2.68
CA ALA A 18 -18.40 14.39 4.02
C ALA A 18 -18.55 12.86 4.08
N THR A 19 -19.55 12.31 3.39
CA THR A 19 -19.75 10.85 3.28
C THR A 19 -18.58 10.17 2.57
N SER A 20 -18.09 10.74 1.46
CA SER A 20 -16.91 10.23 0.76
C SER A 20 -15.65 10.27 1.63
N LEU A 21 -15.44 11.35 2.39
CA LEU A 21 -14.31 11.44 3.32
C LEU A 21 -14.38 10.38 4.42
N LYS A 22 -15.56 10.14 4.99
CA LYS A 22 -15.75 9.09 6.00
C LYS A 22 -15.47 7.70 5.44
N ARG A 23 -15.87 7.43 4.19
CA ARG A 23 -15.55 6.18 3.49
C ARG A 23 -14.05 6.03 3.26
N LEU A 24 -13.37 7.09 2.82
CA LEU A 24 -11.91 7.08 2.63
C LEU A 24 -11.18 6.82 3.95
N ASP A 25 -11.54 7.53 5.03
CA ASP A 25 -10.97 7.31 6.37
C ASP A 25 -11.13 5.84 6.82
N GLY A 26 -12.30 5.23 6.60
CA GLY A 26 -12.52 3.81 6.88
C GLY A 26 -11.56 2.90 6.11
N ILE A 27 -11.43 3.09 4.79
CA ILE A 27 -10.52 2.32 3.94
C ILE A 27 -9.07 2.45 4.44
N PHE A 28 -8.60 3.68 4.72
CA PHE A 28 -7.23 3.90 5.18
C PHE A 28 -6.97 3.31 6.57
N ARG A 29 -7.96 3.33 7.47
CA ARG A 29 -7.85 2.65 8.77
C ARG A 29 -7.70 1.15 8.64
N ASP A 30 -8.50 0.53 7.77
CA ASP A 30 -8.46 -0.92 7.55
C ASP A 30 -7.13 -1.35 6.90
N ILE A 31 -6.63 -0.57 5.94
CA ILE A 31 -5.30 -0.76 5.35
C ILE A 31 -4.22 -0.66 6.44
N SER A 32 -4.25 0.41 7.24
CA SER A 32 -3.26 0.63 8.31
C SER A 32 -3.24 -0.51 9.33
N LYS A 33 -4.42 -0.96 9.78
CA LYS A 33 -4.55 -2.11 10.69
C LYS A 33 -3.98 -3.39 10.08
N SER A 34 -4.29 -3.66 8.82
CA SER A 34 -3.81 -4.86 8.11
C SER A 34 -2.29 -4.86 7.94
N VAL A 35 -1.72 -3.71 7.55
CA VAL A 35 -0.26 -3.53 7.42
C VAL A 35 0.43 -3.69 8.77
N ASN A 36 -0.16 -3.18 9.86
CA ASN A 36 0.42 -3.31 11.20
C ASN A 36 0.56 -4.77 11.64
N GLU A 37 -0.43 -5.61 11.34
CA GLU A 37 -0.35 -7.05 11.66
C GLU A 37 0.64 -7.80 10.77
N ILE A 38 0.60 -7.57 9.45
CA ILE A 38 1.48 -8.26 8.51
C ILE A 38 2.95 -7.88 8.71
N SER A 39 3.23 -6.61 9.05
CA SER A 39 4.59 -6.09 9.30
C SER A 39 5.30 -6.75 10.48
N LYS A 40 4.56 -7.43 11.38
CA LYS A 40 5.16 -8.21 12.48
C LYS A 40 5.86 -9.48 11.98
N SER A 41 5.49 -9.98 10.80
CA SER A 41 5.97 -11.26 10.28
C SER A 41 6.76 -11.13 8.97
N ARG A 42 6.44 -10.14 8.14
CA ARG A 42 7.22 -9.86 6.93
C ARG A 42 8.54 -9.19 7.29
N CYS A 43 9.63 -9.64 6.68
CA CYS A 43 10.91 -8.96 6.74
C CYS A 43 10.75 -7.63 6.00
N PRO A 44 10.77 -6.46 6.67
CA PRO A 44 10.35 -5.23 6.01
C PRO A 44 11.43 -4.67 5.08
N TYR A 45 12.67 -5.19 5.16
CA TYR A 45 13.82 -4.53 4.56
C TYR A 45 14.81 -5.55 3.99
N LYS A 46 14.87 -5.58 2.66
CA LYS A 46 15.90 -6.23 1.85
C LYS A 46 16.80 -5.13 1.26
N ASN A 47 18.12 -5.26 1.38
CA ASN A 47 19.05 -4.34 0.72
C ASN A 47 19.34 -4.80 -0.73
N ALA A 48 20.13 -4.03 -1.47
CA ALA A 48 20.46 -4.34 -2.87
C ALA A 48 21.29 -5.63 -3.09
N GLN A 49 21.75 -6.30 -2.02
CA GLN A 49 22.46 -7.58 -2.06
C GLN A 49 21.59 -8.74 -1.52
N ASP A 50 20.27 -8.55 -1.53
CA ASP A 50 19.29 -9.49 -1.00
C ASP A 50 19.49 -9.85 0.48
N ARG A 51 20.09 -8.95 1.26
CA ARG A 51 20.29 -9.14 2.69
C ARG A 51 19.16 -8.49 3.50
N CYS A 52 18.69 -9.22 4.49
CA CYS A 52 17.77 -8.70 5.49
C CYS A 52 18.48 -7.70 6.39
N THR A 53 17.93 -6.50 6.53
CA THR A 53 18.45 -5.49 7.47
C THR A 53 17.61 -5.40 8.75
N ALA A 54 16.52 -6.17 8.83
CA ALA A 54 15.70 -6.29 10.04
C ALA A 54 16.52 -6.90 11.19
N LYS A 55 16.46 -6.26 12.37
CA LYS A 55 17.13 -6.72 13.59
C LYS A 55 16.32 -7.75 14.41
N PHE A 56 15.13 -8.10 13.93
CA PHE A 56 14.23 -9.07 14.55
C PHE A 56 13.98 -10.24 13.59
N GLY A 57 13.62 -11.40 14.15
CA GLY A 57 13.29 -12.60 13.36
C GLY A 57 12.02 -12.39 12.53
N CYS A 58 12.05 -12.76 11.26
CA CYS A 58 10.93 -12.60 10.34
C CYS A 58 10.82 -13.78 9.38
N ARG A 59 9.65 -13.99 8.78
CA ARG A 59 9.28 -15.20 8.01
C ARG A 59 10.23 -15.50 6.85
N ASN A 60 10.72 -14.46 6.19
CA ASN A 60 11.50 -14.56 4.96
C ASN A 60 13.01 -14.40 5.22
N GLN A 61 13.48 -14.69 6.44
CA GLN A 61 14.88 -14.57 6.82
C GLN A 61 15.54 -15.95 6.83
N ASP A 62 16.49 -16.18 5.92
CA ASP A 62 17.34 -17.36 5.95
C ASP A 62 18.59 -17.08 6.79
N VAL A 63 18.67 -17.79 7.91
CA VAL A 63 19.74 -17.64 8.91
C VAL A 63 20.98 -18.46 8.62
N LYS A 64 20.99 -19.26 7.54
CA LYS A 64 22.14 -20.09 7.12
C LYS A 64 23.20 -19.26 6.40
N VAL A 65 23.84 -18.36 7.14
CA VAL A 65 24.92 -17.48 6.66
C VAL A 65 26.17 -17.61 7.54
N SER A 66 27.31 -17.15 7.02
CA SER A 66 28.56 -17.15 7.78
C SER A 66 28.50 -16.21 9.00
N PRO A 67 29.26 -16.47 10.08
CA PRO A 67 29.32 -15.58 11.23
C PRO A 67 29.70 -14.15 10.83
N GLY A 68 28.91 -13.17 11.29
CA GLY A 68 29.13 -11.76 10.99
C GLY A 68 28.45 -11.24 9.73
N GLU A 69 27.83 -12.11 8.92
CA GLU A 69 27.04 -11.70 7.76
C GLU A 69 25.58 -11.38 8.12
N LEU A 70 24.97 -10.50 7.34
CA LEU A 70 23.51 -10.32 7.37
C LEU A 70 22.82 -11.55 6.79
N TYR A 71 21.67 -11.89 7.35
CA TYR A 71 20.81 -12.96 6.86
C TYR A 71 20.32 -12.70 5.42
N ILE A 72 20.03 -13.76 4.68
CA ILE A 72 19.48 -13.66 3.32
C ILE A 72 17.97 -13.44 3.42
N CYS A 73 17.44 -12.51 2.62
CA CYS A 73 16.02 -12.21 2.55
C CYS A 73 15.38 -12.98 1.39
N ILE A 74 14.73 -14.10 1.71
CA ILE A 74 14.05 -14.99 0.77
C ILE A 74 12.65 -14.44 0.43
N GLY A 75 12.59 -13.50 -0.52
CA GLY A 75 11.35 -12.95 -1.04
C GLY A 75 11.47 -12.64 -2.52
N SER A 76 10.42 -12.94 -3.28
CA SER A 76 10.38 -12.61 -4.71
C SER A 76 10.37 -11.09 -4.92
N ASP A 77 11.15 -10.62 -5.88
CA ASP A 77 11.07 -9.25 -6.41
C ASP A 77 9.97 -9.10 -7.46
N ASP A 78 9.37 -10.22 -7.90
CA ASP A 78 8.26 -10.23 -8.85
C ASP A 78 6.96 -9.90 -8.11
N LEU A 79 6.79 -8.62 -7.80
CA LEU A 79 5.56 -8.06 -7.25
C LEU A 79 4.70 -7.55 -8.41
N ASP A 80 3.77 -8.38 -8.87
CA ASP A 80 2.74 -7.94 -9.80
C ASP A 80 1.52 -7.44 -9.03
N TYR A 81 1.30 -6.13 -9.07
CA TYR A 81 0.17 -5.49 -8.39
C TYR A 81 -1.05 -5.33 -9.30
N ARG A 82 -1.00 -5.72 -10.57
CA ARG A 82 -2.10 -5.46 -11.53
C ARG A 82 -3.44 -6.03 -11.06
N ASP A 83 -3.44 -7.26 -10.56
CA ASP A 83 -4.62 -7.93 -10.01
C ASP A 83 -5.27 -7.17 -8.84
N ALA A 84 -4.52 -6.33 -8.12
CA ALA A 84 -5.05 -5.51 -7.03
C ALA A 84 -5.77 -4.24 -7.50
N TRP A 85 -5.53 -3.80 -8.75
CA TRP A 85 -6.09 -2.57 -9.33
C TRP A 85 -7.13 -2.85 -10.41
N GLU A 86 -7.05 -3.99 -11.09
CA GLU A 86 -8.03 -4.44 -12.06
C GLU A 86 -9.23 -5.09 -11.35
N SER A 87 -10.14 -4.26 -10.84
CA SER A 87 -11.42 -4.75 -10.30
C SER A 87 -12.33 -5.22 -11.44
N GLU A 88 -12.82 -6.47 -11.37
CA GLU A 88 -13.76 -7.08 -12.33
C GLU A 88 -15.18 -6.45 -12.35
N THR A 89 -15.32 -5.15 -12.13
CA THR A 89 -16.61 -4.48 -12.32
C THR A 89 -16.63 -3.79 -13.68
N PRO A 90 -17.42 -4.28 -14.65
CA PRO A 90 -17.78 -3.49 -15.81
C PRO A 90 -18.45 -2.21 -15.29
N ILE A 91 -18.02 -1.06 -15.81
CA ILE A 91 -18.76 0.19 -15.67
C ILE A 91 -20.04 -0.02 -16.52
N SER A 92 -21.14 -0.40 -15.88
CA SER A 92 -22.49 -0.41 -16.47
C SER A 92 -23.18 0.93 -16.26
#